data_AF-A0A939DSI9-F1
#
_entry.id   AF-A0A939DSI9-F1
#
_cell.length_a   1.000
_cell.length_b   1.000
_cell.length_c   1.000
_cell.angle_alpha   90.00
_cell.angle_beta   90.00
_cell.angle_gamma   90.00
#
_symmetry.space_group_name_H-M   'P 1'
#
loop_
_entity.id
_entity.type
_entity.pdbx_description
1 polymer ?
#
loop_
_entity_poly.entity_id
_entity_poly.type
_entity_poly.pdbx_seq_one_letter_code
_entity_poly.pdbx_strand_id
1 'polypeptide(L)'
;MPSLQTIRQNPQFLLLAMAFVMPLTFSVWNALLNNFVIDAAQFNGAQIGILQSLREVPGFLAFTAIFVLLVLKEQTFALISLALMSIGIALTGWFPFEYGL
;
A
#
# COMPACT_ATOMS: atom_id res chain seq x y z
N MET A 1 -25.01 -11.37 -15.80
CA MET A 1 -24.03 -11.10 -14.71
C MET A 1 -23.09 -12.28 -14.64
N PRO A 2 -21.76 -12.12 -14.71
CA PRO A 2 -20.85 -13.24 -14.53
C PRO A 2 -21.06 -13.85 -13.14
N SER A 3 -21.13 -15.17 -13.05
CA SER A 3 -21.27 -15.84 -11.76
C SER A 3 -19.98 -15.67 -10.94
N LEU A 4 -20.08 -15.66 -9.60
CA LEU A 4 -18.91 -15.55 -8.71
C LEU A 4 -17.83 -16.61 -9.01
N GLN A 5 -18.23 -17.75 -9.59
CA GLN A 5 -17.35 -18.82 -10.02
C GLN A 5 -16.52 -18.43 -11.26
N THR A 6 -17.10 -17.70 -12.22
CA THR A 6 -16.39 -17.21 -13.43
C THR A 6 -15.33 -16.16 -13.08
N ILE A 7 -15.58 -15.32 -12.06
CA ILE A 7 -14.63 -14.29 -11.59
C ILE A 7 -13.39 -14.94 -10.97
N ARG A 8 -13.57 -15.99 -10.17
CA ARG A 8 -12.46 -16.73 -9.52
C ARG A 8 -11.64 -17.54 -10.53
N GLN A 9 -12.26 -18.01 -11.61
CA GLN A 9 -11.61 -18.86 -12.62
C GLN A 9 -10.84 -18.09 -13.68
N ASN A 10 -10.99 -16.76 -13.77
CA ASN A 10 -10.33 -15.94 -14.77
C ASN A 10 -9.25 -15.03 -14.14
N PRO A 11 -7.95 -15.38 -14.28
CA PRO A 11 -6.83 -14.62 -13.69
C PRO A 11 -6.80 -13.15 -14.15
N GLN A 12 -7.27 -12.87 -15.36
CA GLN A 12 -7.32 -11.53 -15.95
C GLN A 12 -8.16 -10.55 -15.12
N PHE A 13 -9.25 -11.02 -14.51
CA PHE A 13 -10.12 -10.17 -13.72
C PHE A 13 -9.43 -9.73 -12.42
N LEU A 14 -8.67 -10.63 -11.79
CA LEU A 14 -7.84 -10.31 -10.62
C LEU A 14 -6.73 -9.32 -10.97
N LEU A 15 -6.07 -9.49 -12.11
CA LEU A 15 -5.04 -8.56 -12.58
C LEU A 15 -5.61 -7.16 -12.84
N LEU A 16 -6.76 -7.07 -13.50
CA LEU A 16 -7.45 -5.79 -13.72
C LEU A 16 -7.88 -5.13 -12.41
N ALA A 17 -8.40 -5.92 -11.46
CA ALA A 17 -8.74 -5.41 -10.14
C ALA A 17 -7.51 -4.85 -9.40
N MET A 18 -6.38 -5.57 -9.41
CA MET A 18 -5.13 -5.09 -8.81
C MET A 18 -4.61 -3.84 -9.51
N ALA A 19 -4.68 -3.79 -10.84
CA ALA A 19 -4.25 -2.63 -11.63
C ALA A 19 -5.04 -1.36 -11.30
N PHE A 20 -6.31 -1.49 -10.88
CA PHE A 20 -7.12 -0.37 -10.42
C PHE A 20 -6.91 -0.04 -8.93
N VAL A 21 -6.90 -1.07 -8.07
CA VAL A 21 -6.83 -0.88 -6.61
C VAL A 21 -5.46 -0.32 -6.19
N MET A 22 -4.37 -0.79 -6.79
CA MET A 22 -3.02 -0.29 -6.47
C MET A 22 -2.88 1.24 -6.55
N PRO A 23 -3.16 1.91 -7.69
CA PRO A 23 -3.05 3.36 -7.80
C PRO A 23 -4.09 4.11 -6.95
N LEU A 24 -5.29 3.56 -6.78
CA LEU A 24 -6.30 4.14 -5.89
C LEU A 24 -5.80 4.19 -4.45
N THR A 25 -5.33 3.06 -3.93
CA THR A 25 -4.80 2.96 -2.57
C THR A 25 -3.60 3.89 -2.37
N PHE A 26 -2.70 3.98 -3.34
CA PHE A 26 -1.55 4.89 -3.28
C PHE A 26 -1.96 6.38 -3.32
N SER A 27 -3.01 6.73 -4.07
CA SER A 27 -3.56 8.08 -4.10
C SER A 27 -4.14 8.48 -2.74
N VAL A 28 -4.91 7.59 -2.10
CA VAL A 28 -5.46 7.82 -0.76
C VAL A 28 -4.35 8.02 0.27
N TRP A 29 -3.30 7.18 0.24
CA TRP A 29 -2.16 7.35 1.13
C TRP A 29 -1.45 8.70 0.94
N ASN A 30 -1.22 9.13 -0.32
CA ASN A 30 -0.62 10.44 -0.57
C ASN A 30 -1.50 11.57 -0.06
N ALA A 31 -2.83 11.48 -0.22
CA ALA A 31 -3.75 12.49 0.30
C ALA A 31 -3.70 12.55 1.84
N LEU A 32 -3.75 11.40 2.52
CA LEU A 32 -3.64 11.34 3.99
C LEU A 32 -2.31 11.90 4.47
N LEU A 33 -1.19 11.52 3.83
CA LEU A 33 0.13 11.98 4.21
C LEU A 33 0.27 13.49 4.03
N ASN A 34 -0.18 14.06 2.91
CA ASN A 34 -0.11 15.49 2.69
C ASN A 34 -0.97 16.28 3.69
N ASN A 35 -2.20 15.81 3.96
CA ASN A 35 -3.07 16.48 4.93
C ASN A 35 -2.49 16.39 6.36
N PHE A 36 -1.95 15.24 6.76
CA PHE A 36 -1.34 15.08 8.08
C PHE A 36 -0.05 15.90 8.28
N VAL A 37 0.82 15.90 7.27
CA VAL A 37 2.10 16.62 7.29
C VAL A 37 1.91 18.14 7.40
N ILE A 38 0.83 18.66 6.80
CA ILE A 38 0.50 20.09 6.82
C ILE A 38 -0.24 20.49 8.10
N ASP A 39 -1.29 19.75 8.48
CA ASP A 39 -2.20 20.18 9.54
C ASP A 39 -1.83 19.69 10.94
N ALA A 40 -1.27 18.48 11.08
CA ALA A 40 -0.96 17.87 12.38
C ALA A 40 0.51 18.06 12.78
N ALA A 41 1.43 17.74 11.88
CA ALA A 41 2.86 17.68 12.21
C ALA A 41 3.67 18.95 11.89
N GLN A 42 3.09 19.90 11.13
CA GLN A 42 3.73 21.13 10.63
C GLN A 42 5.18 20.89 10.13
N PHE A 43 5.40 19.78 9.42
CA PHE A 43 6.76 19.39 9.10
C PHE A 43 7.44 20.39 8.16
N ASN A 44 8.67 20.76 8.50
CA ASN A 44 9.54 21.53 7.62
C ASN A 44 10.07 20.63 6.48
N GLY A 45 10.55 21.23 5.38
CA GLY A 45 11.07 20.50 4.22
C GLY A 45 12.17 19.48 4.55
N ALA A 46 12.97 19.73 5.59
CA ALA A 46 13.98 18.79 6.08
C ALA A 46 13.38 17.51 6.69
N GLN A 47 12.26 17.62 7.41
CA GLN A 47 11.59 16.47 8.04
C GLN A 47 10.89 15.60 6.99
N ILE A 48 10.32 16.22 5.95
CA ILE A 48 9.79 15.49 4.79
C ILE A 48 10.92 14.71 4.09
N GLY A 49 12.10 15.32 3.93
CA GLY A 49 13.30 14.66 3.42
C GLY A 49 13.69 13.44 4.25
N ILE A 50 13.74 13.57 5.58
CA ILE A 50 14.02 12.45 6.49
C ILE A 50 12.96 11.35 6.38
N LEU A 51 11.67 11.71 6.30
CA LEU A 51 10.58 10.74 6.15
C LEU A 51 10.69 9.95 4.84
N GLN A 52 11.11 10.60 3.76
CA GLN A 52 11.38 9.93 2.48
C GLN A 52 12.58 8.99 2.59
N SER A 53 13.69 9.43 3.19
CA SER A 53 14.86 8.58 3.42
C SER A 53 14.54 7.37 4.31
N LEU A 54 13.68 7.54 5.32
CA LEU A 54 13.20 6.43 6.13
C LEU A 54 12.42 5.40 5.30
N ARG A 55 11.65 5.83 4.29
CA ARG A 55 10.95 4.92 3.37
C ARG A 55 11.87 4.19 2.40
N GLU A 56 13.08 4.69 2.16
CA GLU A 56 14.08 3.99 1.34
C GLU A 56 14.57 2.70 2.01
N VAL A 57 14.60 2.63 3.34
CA VAL A 57 15.06 1.42 4.06
C VAL A 57 14.09 0.24 3.83
N PRO A 58 12.77 0.35 4.07
CA PRO A 58 11.81 -0.66 3.66
C PRO A 58 11.84 -0.95 2.15
N GLY A 59 12.01 0.09 1.32
CA GLY A 59 12.14 -0.07 -0.13
C GLY A 59 13.34 -0.93 -0.52
N PHE A 60 14.48 -0.74 0.15
CA PHE A 60 15.67 -1.57 -0.03
C PHE A 60 15.44 -3.01 0.44
N LEU A 61 14.73 -3.19 1.56
CA LEU A 61 14.35 -4.51 2.06
C LEU A 61 13.44 -5.27 1.10
N ALA A 62 12.76 -4.62 0.15
CA ALA A 62 11.96 -5.29 -0.87
C ALA A 62 12.77 -6.31 -1.70
N PHE A 63 14.10 -6.18 -1.80
CA PHE A 63 14.95 -7.19 -2.45
C PHE A 63 14.84 -8.56 -1.75
N THR A 64 14.64 -8.56 -0.42
CA THR A 64 14.45 -9.80 0.36
C THR A 64 13.14 -10.52 0.02
N ALA A 65 12.18 -9.85 -0.62
CA ALA A 65 10.94 -10.48 -1.10
C ALA A 65 11.22 -11.59 -2.11
N ILE A 66 12.36 -11.57 -2.81
CA ILE A 66 12.79 -12.66 -3.69
C ILE A 66 12.86 -13.99 -2.93
N PHE A 67 13.35 -13.98 -1.68
CA PHE A 67 13.37 -15.19 -0.84
C PHE A 67 11.97 -15.66 -0.45
N VAL A 68 11.02 -14.73 -0.26
CA VAL A 68 9.62 -15.06 0.00
C VAL A 68 8.96 -15.68 -1.23
N LEU A 69 9.30 -15.19 -2.42
CA LEU A 69 8.83 -15.73 -3.71
C LEU A 69 9.34 -17.15 -4.00
N LEU A 70 10.40 -17.62 -3.33
CA LEU A 70 10.82 -19.02 -3.41
C LEU A 70 9.81 -19.98 -2.74
N VAL A 71 9.04 -19.48 -1.77
CA VAL A 71 8.07 -20.28 -0.99
C VAL A 71 6.63 -19.99 -1.44
N LEU A 72 6.33 -18.74 -1.81
CA LEU A 72 5.00 -18.28 -2.18
C LEU A 72 4.92 -17.90 -3.66
N LYS A 73 3.77 -18.17 -4.29
CA LYS A 73 3.50 -17.70 -5.66
C LYS A 73 3.41 -16.18 -5.70
N GLU A 74 3.97 -15.59 -6.74
CA GLU A 74 4.00 -14.13 -6.97
C GLU A 74 2.61 -13.48 -6.85
N GLN A 75 1.60 -14.06 -7.50
CA GLN A 75 0.25 -13.51 -7.47
C GLN A 75 -0.38 -13.54 -6.07
N THR A 76 -0.10 -14.56 -5.26
CA THR A 76 -0.59 -14.65 -3.88
C THR A 76 0.13 -13.63 -3.00
N PHE A 77 1.45 -13.50 -3.15
CA PHE A 77 2.23 -12.51 -2.41
C PHE A 77 1.78 -11.08 -2.74
N ALA A 78 1.57 -10.76 -4.02
CA ALA A 78 1.10 -9.45 -4.46
C ALA A 78 -0.30 -9.11 -3.90
N LEU A 79 -1.22 -10.07 -3.87
CA LEU A 79 -2.55 -9.88 -3.28
C LEU A 79 -2.49 -9.66 -1.77
N ILE A 80 -1.64 -10.40 -1.04
CA ILE A 80 -1.45 -10.22 0.40
C ILE A 80 -0.87 -8.83 0.69
N SER A 81 0.16 -8.42 -0.04
CA SER A 81 0.80 -7.11 0.10
C SER A 81 -0.19 -5.97 -0.20
N LEU A 82 -0.99 -6.10 -1.26
CA LEU A 82 -2.03 -5.12 -1.60
C LEU A 82 -3.13 -5.04 -0.54
N ALA A 83 -3.57 -6.18 0.01
CA ALA A 83 -4.55 -6.21 1.08
C ALA A 83 -3.99 -5.56 2.36
N LEU A 84 -2.76 -5.89 2.74
CA LEU A 84 -2.08 -5.31 3.89
C LEU A 84 -1.94 -3.79 3.76
N MET A 85 -1.50 -3.31 2.59
CA MET A 85 -1.39 -1.88 2.29
C MET A 85 -2.76 -1.18 2.38
N SER A 86 -3.79 -1.76 1.77
CA SER A 86 -5.13 -1.16 1.74
C SER A 86 -5.78 -1.10 3.13
N ILE A 87 -5.60 -2.16 3.94
CA ILE A 87 -6.08 -2.18 5.33
C ILE A 87 -5.30 -1.17 6.17
N GLY A 88 -3.98 -1.11 6.04
CA GLY A 88 -3.14 -0.15 6.76
C GLY A 88 -3.54 1.30 6.46
N ILE A 89 -3.83 1.62 5.20
CA ILE A 89 -4.28 2.94 4.76
C ILE A 89 -5.69 3.26 5.26
N ALA A 90 -6.59 2.28 5.23
CA ALA A 90 -7.94 2.46 5.78
C ALA A 90 -7.92 2.71 7.29
N LEU A 91 -7.04 2.02 8.03
CA LEU A 91 -6.85 2.22 9.46
C LEU A 91 -6.24 3.59 9.77
N THR A 92 -5.24 4.05 9.01
CA THR A 92 -4.67 5.41 9.16
C THR A 92 -5.71 6.50 8.87
N GLY A 93 -6.60 6.28 7.89
CA GLY A 93 -7.72 7.18 7.63
C GLY A 93 -8.72 7.29 8.79
N TRP A 94 -8.81 6.28 9.66
CA TRP A 94 -9.70 6.29 10.82
C TRP A 94 -9.06 6.97 12.06
N PHE A 95 -7.73 7.03 12.13
CA PHE A 95 -6.99 7.60 13.27
C PHE A 95 -6.19 8.85 12.86
N PRO A 96 -6.79 10.05 12.86
CA PRO A 96 -6.08 11.30 12.61
C PRO A 96 -5.39 11.78 13.91
N PHE A 97 -4.49 10.98 14.48
CA PHE A 97 -3.68 11.36 15.66
C PHE A 97 -2.22 10.94 15.47
N GLU A 98 -1.30 11.68 16.12
CA GLU A 98 0.17 11.55 16.07
C GLU A 98 0.74 10.13 16.18
N TYR A 99 0.02 9.18 16.80
CA TYR A 99 0.44 7.79 16.99
C TYR A 99 -0.07 6.81 15.92
N GLY A 100 -0.82 7.30 14.91
CA GLY A 100 -1.40 6.48 13.84
C GLY A 100 -0.48 6.24 12.63
N LEU A 101 0.72 6.84 12.60
CA LEU A 101 1.68 6.81 11.48
C LEU A 101 2.94 6.02 11.81
#